data_AF-A0A7Y9R102-F1
#
_entry.id   AF-A0A7Y9R102-F1
#
_cell.length_a   1.000
_cell.length_b   1.000
_cell.length_c   1.000
_cell.angle_alpha   90.00
_cell.angle_beta   90.00
_cell.angle_gamma   90.00
#
_symmetry.space_group_name_H-M   'P 1'
#
loop_
_entity.id
_entity.type
_entity.pdbx_description
1 polymer ?
#
loop_
_entity_poly.entity_id
_entity_poly.type
_entity_poly.pdbx_seq_one_letter_code
_entity_poly.pdbx_strand_id
1 'polypeptide(L)'
;MPLHADVDDEGVLSFQSDLTERVAQDQVRGVVIDVSALDVVDSYMARVLNDTARMLRILGACVVVCGVQPAVALTLVEMGRNLVDVPTAFNLERALVRLERLIAATDTGDLLTGHLTGAPDEFAND
;
A
#
# COMPACT_ATOMS: atom_id res chain seq x y z
N MET A 1 -5.44 4.41 -7.60
CA MET A 1 -5.09 5.61 -8.38
C MET A 1 -4.00 5.25 -9.37
N PRO A 2 -4.15 5.55 -10.68
CA PRO A 2 -3.13 5.28 -11.68
C PRO A 2 -1.98 6.28 -11.60
N LEU A 3 -0.74 5.78 -11.68
CA LEU A 3 0.46 6.58 -11.83
C LEU A 3 0.69 6.87 -13.32
N HIS A 4 0.84 8.15 -13.68
CA HIS A 4 1.10 8.56 -15.06
C HIS A 4 2.61 8.73 -15.28
N ALA A 5 3.12 8.35 -16.46
CA ALA A 5 4.55 8.41 -16.78
C ALA A 5 5.08 9.83 -17.05
N ASP A 6 4.20 10.78 -17.38
CA ASP A 6 4.56 12.16 -17.74
C ASP A 6 4.66 13.12 -16.54
N VAL A 7 4.67 12.60 -15.32
CA VAL A 7 4.77 13.42 -14.11
C VAL A 7 6.25 13.72 -13.86
N ASP A 8 6.61 15.01 -13.82
CA ASP A 8 7.94 15.45 -13.44
C ASP A 8 8.23 15.16 -11.95
N ASP A 9 9.50 15.25 -11.55
CA ASP A 9 9.92 14.91 -10.17
C ASP A 9 9.13 15.69 -9.11
N GLU A 10 8.80 16.95 -9.39
CA GLU A 10 8.02 17.81 -8.50
C GLU A 10 6.55 17.35 -8.42
N GLY A 11 5.94 17.01 -9.56
CA GLY A 11 4.59 16.45 -9.61
C GLY A 11 4.49 15.10 -8.90
N VAL A 12 5.55 14.28 -8.92
CA VAL A 12 5.57 12.98 -8.23
C VAL A 12 5.58 13.15 -6.71
N LEU A 13 6.33 14.14 -6.21
CA LEU A 13 6.33 14.49 -4.78
C LEU A 13 4.99 15.10 -4.34
N SER A 14 4.42 16.00 -5.13
CA SER A 14 3.09 16.56 -4.86
C SER A 14 2.05 15.45 -4.79
N PHE A 15 2.06 14.55 -5.78
CA PHE A 15 1.16 13.41 -5.81
C PHE A 15 1.29 12.53 -4.57
N GLN A 16 2.52 12.22 -4.14
CA GLN A 16 2.78 11.44 -2.94
C GLN A 16 2.24 12.13 -1.68
N SER A 17 2.42 13.45 -1.57
CA SER A 17 1.89 14.25 -0.45
C SER A 17 0.36 14.24 -0.44
N ASP A 18 -0.26 14.56 -1.57
CA ASP A 18 -1.72 14.64 -1.70
C ASP A 18 -2.39 13.29 -1.42
N LEU A 19 -1.79 12.19 -1.90
CA LEU A 19 -2.31 10.86 -1.65
C LEU A 19 -2.22 10.48 -0.17
N THR A 20 -1.10 10.81 0.48
CA THR A 20 -0.87 10.52 1.90
C THR A 20 -1.84 11.33 2.77
N GLU A 21 -2.04 12.61 2.46
CA GLU A 21 -3.01 13.47 3.15
C GLU A 21 -4.44 12.96 2.99
N ARG A 22 -4.86 12.60 1.77
CA ARG A 22 -6.20 12.06 1.52
C ARG A 22 -6.44 10.75 2.24
N VAL A 23 -5.46 9.85 2.25
CA VAL A 23 -5.57 8.57 2.98
C VAL A 23 -5.75 8.81 4.48
N ALA A 24 -5.02 9.78 5.05
CA ALA A 24 -5.15 10.14 6.45
C ALA A 24 -6.49 10.83 6.77
N GLN A 25 -6.93 11.78 5.93
CA GLN A 25 -8.16 12.56 6.15
C GLN A 25 -9.42 11.72 5.95
N ASP A 26 -9.47 10.94 4.87
CA ASP A 26 -10.65 10.15 4.49
C ASP A 26 -10.67 8.77 5.16
N GLN A 27 -9.67 8.46 6.01
CA GLN A 27 -9.49 7.17 6.69
C GLN A 27 -9.59 5.99 5.71
N VAL A 28 -8.88 6.11 4.58
CA VAL A 28 -8.94 5.13 3.49
C VAL A 28 -8.37 3.79 3.97
N ARG A 29 -9.21 2.75 4.01
CA ARG A 29 -8.79 1.41 4.45
C ARG A 29 -7.89 0.69 3.46
N GLY A 30 -7.94 1.07 2.18
CA GLY A 30 -7.16 0.39 1.17
C GLY A 30 -6.89 1.21 -0.10
N VAL A 31 -5.70 1.02 -0.66
CA VAL A 31 -5.22 1.71 -1.85
C VAL A 31 -4.67 0.71 -2.86
N VAL A 32 -5.12 0.84 -4.12
CA VAL A 32 -4.45 0.21 -5.27
C VAL A 32 -3.60 1.25 -5.98
N ILE A 33 -2.31 0.96 -6.15
CA ILE A 33 -1.40 1.73 -6.97
C ILE A 33 -1.28 1.01 -8.32
N ASP A 34 -1.85 1.61 -9.36
CA ASP A 34 -1.80 1.05 -10.70
C ASP A 34 -0.65 1.68 -11.47
N VAL A 35 0.32 0.85 -11.86
CA VAL A 35 1.52 1.26 -12.60
C VAL A 35 1.51 0.76 -14.04
N SER A 36 0.34 0.38 -14.59
CA SER A 36 0.22 -0.13 -15.95
C SER A 36 0.69 0.85 -17.04
N ALA A 37 0.68 2.15 -16.75
CA ALA A 37 1.14 3.21 -17.64
C ALA A 37 2.65 3.49 -17.53
N LEU A 38 3.39 2.79 -16.66
CA LEU A 38 4.84 2.89 -16.59
C LEU A 38 5.49 1.91 -17.56
N ASP A 39 6.14 2.45 -18.59
CA ASP A 39 6.90 1.65 -19.56
C ASP A 39 8.38 1.50 -19.15
N VAL A 40 8.93 2.48 -18.43
CA VAL A 40 10.31 2.49 -17.93
C VAL A 40 10.30 2.96 -16.48
N VAL A 41 11.15 2.35 -15.66
CA VAL A 41 11.38 2.76 -14.27
C VAL A 41 12.86 3.02 -14.05
N ASP A 42 13.17 4.13 -13.39
CA ASP A 42 14.52 4.43 -12.94
C ASP A 42 14.63 4.27 -11.40
N SER A 43 15.80 4.59 -10.86
CA SER A 43 16.07 4.45 -9.44
C SER A 43 15.23 5.39 -8.56
N TYR A 44 14.80 6.54 -9.11
CA TYR A 44 14.03 7.55 -8.39
C TYR A 44 12.55 7.15 -8.35
N MET A 45 11.95 6.80 -9.49
CA MET A 45 10.58 6.27 -9.58
C MET A 45 10.41 5.00 -8.74
N ALA A 46 11.36 4.08 -8.80
CA ALA A 46 11.34 2.87 -7.97
C ALA A 46 11.37 3.21 -6.46
N ARG A 47 12.10 4.26 -6.07
CA ARG A 47 12.14 4.73 -4.68
C ARG A 47 10.82 5.37 -4.28
N VAL A 48 10.30 6.31 -5.08
CA VAL A 48 9.03 6.99 -4.80
C VAL A 48 7.91 5.96 -4.65
N LEU A 49 7.78 5.02 -5.60
CA LEU A 49 6.74 3.99 -5.53
C LEU A 49 6.80 3.19 -4.22
N ASN A 50 8.01 2.77 -3.81
CA ASN A 50 8.23 2.06 -2.55
C ASN A 50 7.92 2.92 -1.33
N ASP A 51 8.44 4.16 -1.29
CA ASP A 51 8.25 5.07 -0.17
C ASP A 51 6.76 5.42 -0.01
N THR A 52 6.04 5.68 -1.11
CA THR A 52 4.58 5.87 -1.13
C THR A 52 3.87 4.65 -0.54
N ALA A 53 4.11 3.45 -1.06
CA ALA A 53 3.45 2.25 -0.57
C ALA A 53 3.72 2.00 0.92
N ARG A 54 4.94 2.29 1.40
CA ARG A 54 5.31 2.17 2.81
C ARG A 54 4.60 3.21 3.68
N MET A 55 4.56 4.47 3.25
CA MET A 55 3.86 5.53 3.99
C MET A 55 2.38 5.22 4.16
N LEU A 56 1.71 4.79 3.10
CA LEU A 56 0.30 4.41 3.16
C LEU A 56 0.04 3.25 4.14
N ARG A 57 0.94 2.26 4.18
CA ARG A 57 0.85 1.16 5.16
C ARG A 57 1.12 1.61 6.58
N ILE A 58 2.05 2.54 6.79
CA ILE A 58 2.31 3.15 8.11
C ILE A 58 1.05 3.88 8.61
N LEU A 59 0.30 4.52 7.70
CA LEU A 59 -0.99 5.15 8.00
C LEU A 59 -2.14 4.15 8.23
N GLY A 60 -1.88 2.85 8.18
CA GLY A 60 -2.87 1.80 8.43
C GLY A 60 -3.68 1.36 7.22
N ALA A 61 -3.38 1.88 6.02
CA ALA A 61 -4.05 1.44 4.80
C ALA A 61 -3.46 0.13 4.27
N CYS A 62 -4.33 -0.79 3.82
CA CYS A 62 -3.91 -1.92 3.00
C CYS A 62 -3.46 -1.42 1.62
N VAL A 63 -2.33 -1.91 1.10
CA VAL A 63 -1.82 -1.45 -0.21
C VAL A 63 -1.58 -2.62 -1.14
N VAL A 64 -1.99 -2.48 -2.40
CA VAL A 64 -1.69 -3.42 -3.49
C VAL A 64 -1.14 -2.66 -4.69
N VAL A 65 -0.06 -3.16 -5.29
CA VAL A 65 0.47 -2.63 -6.56
C VAL A 65 0.04 -3.53 -7.72
N CYS A 66 -0.36 -2.96 -8.86
CA CYS A 66 -0.73 -3.75 -10.03
C CYS A 66 -0.25 -3.17 -11.34
N GLY A 67 -0.34 -3.96 -12.42
CA GLY A 67 0.05 -3.51 -13.75
C GLY A 67 1.56 -3.46 -13.99
N VAL A 68 2.36 -4.13 -13.15
CA VAL A 68 3.81 -4.16 -13.32
C VAL A 68 4.16 -4.92 -14.61
N GLN A 69 4.69 -4.20 -15.59
CA GLN A 69 5.17 -4.81 -16.83
C GLN A 69 6.40 -5.70 -16.56
N PRO A 70 6.61 -6.80 -17.31
CA PRO A 70 7.77 -7.68 -17.12
C PRO A 70 9.13 -6.96 -17.18
N ALA A 71 9.28 -5.99 -18.08
CA ALA A 71 10.49 -5.19 -18.19
C ALA A 71 10.74 -4.35 -16.93
N VAL A 72 9.69 -3.70 -16.40
CA VAL A 72 9.75 -2.94 -15.14
C VAL A 72 10.13 -3.84 -13.96
N ALA A 73 9.55 -5.05 -13.87
CA ALA A 73 9.87 -6.00 -12.82
C ALA A 73 11.35 -6.43 -12.86
N LEU A 74 11.90 -6.69 -14.06
CA LEU A 74 13.32 -7.01 -14.23
C LEU A 74 14.20 -5.85 -13.76
N THR A 75 13.91 -4.63 -14.23
CA THR A 75 14.69 -3.43 -13.86
C THR A 75 14.67 -3.17 -12.36
N LEU A 76 13.51 -3.34 -11.71
CA LEU A 76 13.39 -3.24 -10.25
C LEU A 76 14.37 -4.20 -9.54
N VAL A 77 14.38 -5.47 -9.96
CA VAL A 77 15.29 -6.49 -9.40
C VAL A 77 16.76 -6.15 -9.68
N GLU A 78 17.10 -5.74 -10.90
CA GLU A 78 18.47 -5.37 -11.31
C GLU A 78 19.01 -4.17 -10.52
N MET A 79 18.15 -3.19 -10.22
CA MET A 79 18.50 -2.03 -9.39
C MET A 79 18.59 -2.36 -7.89
N GLY A 80 18.34 -3.60 -7.47
CA GLY A 80 18.22 -3.98 -6.07
C GLY A 80 17.02 -3.35 -5.36
N ARG A 81 16.01 -2.90 -6.12
CA ARG A 81 14.78 -2.27 -5.64
C ARG A 81 13.67 -3.31 -5.68
N ASN A 82 13.27 -3.77 -4.52
CA ASN A 82 12.26 -4.82 -4.41
C ASN A 82 10.94 -4.25 -3.91
N LEU A 83 9.82 -4.63 -4.55
CA LEU A 83 8.47 -4.49 -3.97
C LEU A 83 8.15 -5.65 -3.01
N VAL A 84 9.18 -6.33 -2.46
CA VAL A 84 9.04 -7.64 -1.78
C VAL A 84 8.02 -7.62 -0.65
N ASP A 85 7.84 -6.47 0.02
CA ASP A 85 6.91 -6.35 1.13
C ASP A 85 5.54 -5.78 0.74
N VAL A 86 5.31 -5.45 -0.53
CA VAL A 86 4.04 -4.89 -1.02
C VAL A 86 3.31 -5.95 -1.83
N PRO A 87 2.08 -6.35 -1.43
CA PRO A 87 1.27 -7.26 -2.23
C PRO A 87 1.11 -6.76 -3.67
N THR A 88 1.36 -7.63 -4.64
CA THR A 88 1.20 -7.31 -6.05
C THR A 88 0.04 -8.09 -6.69
N ALA A 89 -0.48 -7.57 -7.79
CA ALA A 89 -1.47 -8.22 -8.64
C ALA A 89 -1.18 -7.92 -10.12
N PHE A 90 -1.65 -8.80 -11.02
CA PHE A 90 -1.41 -8.66 -12.45
C PHE A 90 -2.06 -7.41 -13.05
N ASN A 91 -3.29 -7.09 -12.63
CA ASN A 91 -4.08 -5.97 -13.14
C ASN A 91 -4.98 -5.39 -12.03
N LEU A 92 -5.64 -4.28 -12.33
CA LEU A 92 -6.50 -3.55 -11.39
C LEU A 92 -7.61 -4.43 -10.81
N GLU A 93 -8.29 -5.23 -11.62
CA GLU A 93 -9.37 -6.11 -11.17
C GLU A 93 -8.88 -7.11 -10.11
N ARG A 94 -7.78 -7.81 -10.38
CA ARG A 94 -7.17 -8.73 -9.41
C ARG A 94 -6.62 -8.01 -8.19
N ALA A 95 -6.20 -6.76 -8.36
CA ALA A 95 -5.71 -5.93 -7.27
C ALA A 95 -6.84 -5.59 -6.29
N LEU A 96 -8.01 -5.20 -6.80
CA LEU A 96 -9.19 -4.90 -5.99
C LEU A 96 -9.65 -6.12 -5.19
N VAL A 97 -9.79 -7.27 -5.85
CA VAL A 97 -10.14 -8.54 -5.17
C VAL A 97 -9.12 -8.90 -4.08
N ARG A 98 -7.83 -8.69 -4.35
CA ARG A 98 -6.78 -8.94 -3.36
C ARG A 98 -6.84 -7.93 -2.21
N LEU A 99 -7.10 -6.67 -2.49
CA LEU A 99 -7.21 -5.60 -1.50
C LEU A 99 -8.38 -5.84 -0.55
N GLU A 100 -9.55 -6.22 -1.06
CA GLU A 100 -10.73 -6.56 -0.25
C GLU A 100 -10.42 -7.67 0.76
N ARG A 101 -9.69 -8.71 0.33
CA ARG A 101 -9.27 -9.81 1.22
C ARG A 101 -8.30 -9.33 2.30
N LEU A 102 -7.38 -8.43 1.96
CA LEU A 102 -6.42 -7.88 2.93
C LEU A 102 -7.12 -7.01 3.98
N ILE A 103 -8.09 -6.18 3.55
CA ILE A 103 -8.90 -5.37 4.46
C ILE A 103 -9.69 -6.27 5.41
N ALA A 104 -10.39 -7.29 4.88
CA ALA A 104 -11.16 -8.23 5.69
C ALA A 104 -10.28 -9.01 6.70
N ALA A 105 -9.05 -9.38 6.31
CA ALA A 105 -8.11 -10.06 7.20
C ALA A 105 -7.61 -9.14 8.32
N THR A 106 -7.38 -7.86 8.03
CA THR A 106 -6.98 -6.85 9.04
C THR A 106 -8.11 -6.63 10.05
N ASP A 107 -9.35 -6.47 9.58
CA ASP A 107 -10.54 -6.34 10.44
C ASP A 107 -10.70 -7.58 11.34
N THR A 108 -10.50 -8.78 10.80
CA THR A 108 -10.61 -10.03 11.58
C THR A 108 -9.50 -10.17 12.62
N GLY A 109 -8.28 -9.75 12.29
CA GLY A 109 -7.16 -9.72 13.25
C GLY A 109 -7.46 -8.83 14.45
N ASP A 110 -8.03 -7.65 14.21
CA ASP A 110 -8.42 -6.70 15.24
C ASP A 110 -9.49 -7.26 16.18
N LEU A 111 -10.48 -7.96 15.63
CA LEU A 111 -11.53 -8.66 16.40
C LEU A 111 -10.99 -9.78 17.30
N LEU A 112 -9.94 -10.48 16.89
CA LEU A 112 -9.32 -11.56 17.67
C LEU A 112 -8.44 -11.01 18.81
N THR A 113 -7.76 -9.87 18.62
CA THR A 113 -6.99 -9.20 19.68
C THR A 113 -7.87 -8.46 20.69
N GLY A 114 -9.04 -7.96 20.29
CA GLY A 114 -9.94 -7.20 21.15
C GLY A 114 -10.64 -8.00 22.27
N HIS A 115 -10.57 -9.34 22.26
CA HIS A 115 -11.28 -10.19 23.24
C HIS A 115 -10.42 -10.66 24.44
N LEU A 116 -9.14 -10.28 24.51
CA LEU A 116 -8.21 -10.74 25.56
C LEU A 116 -7.95 -9.69 26.68
N THR A 117 -8.59 -8.52 26.64
CA THR A 117 -8.41 -7.46 27.65
C THR A 117 -9.57 -7.32 28.66
N GLY A 118 -10.52 -8.25 28.65
CA GLY A 118 -11.55 -8.35 29.69
C GLY A 118 -11.11 -9.21 30.88
N ALA A 119 -10.11 -8.78 31.64
CA ALA A 119 -9.96 -9.29 33.00
C ALA A 119 -11.02 -8.59 33.88
N PRO A 120 -11.92 -9.32 34.58
CA PRO A 120 -12.86 -8.67 35.48
C PRO A 120 -12.10 -8.09 36.69
N ASP A 121 -12.27 -6.79 36.90
CA ASP A 121 -12.04 -6.11 38.17
C ASP A 121 -12.96 -6.71 39.24
N GLU A 122 -12.58 -7.82 39.88
CA GLU A 122 -13.36 -8.31 41.03
C GLU A 122 -12.61 -9.31 41.92
N PHE A 123 -11.47 -8.91 42.50
CA PHE A 123 -11.03 -9.39 43.83
C PHE A 123 -10.27 -8.29 44.58
N ALA A 124 -10.95 -7.16 44.77
CA ALA A 124 -10.67 -6.26 45.88
C ALA A 124 -11.70 -6.54 46.98
N ASN A 125 -11.53 -7.62 47.75
CA ASN A 125 -11.96 -7.74 49.14
C ASN A 125 -11.46 -9.08 49.74
N ASP A 126 -10.34 -9.08 50.47
CA ASP A 126 -10.27 -9.17 51.95
C ASP A 126 -8.79 -9.21 52.39
#